data_AF-A0A2G6GNW7-F1
#
_entry.id   AF-A0A2G6GNW7-F1
#
_cell.length_a   1.000
_cell.length_b   1.000
_cell.length_c   1.000
_cell.angle_alpha   90.00
_cell.angle_beta   90.00
_cell.angle_gamma   90.00
#
_symmetry.space_group_name_H-M   'P 1'
#
loop_
_entity.id
_entity.type
_entity.pdbx_description
1 polymer ?
#
loop_
_entity_poly.entity_id
_entity_poly.type
_entity_poly.pdbx_seq_one_letter_code
_entity_poly.pdbx_strand_id
1 'polypeptide(L)'
;LPKPTKPLTLDTIIGVDYRSYKEKKEFLKSIIGEQFHFTIHLLDFFKQNVGKKTYGDIVSEWYKEQELKSDPNFVKEIAPQFEYNQYIRDFMKANPNMRRKDAIKYWKLKKSMPGDNKYSEKDLELDK
;
A
#
# COMPACT_ATOMS: atom_id res chain seq x y z
N LEU A 1 14.23 -24.29 12.22
CA LEU A 1 14.82 -22.93 12.25
C LEU A 1 15.26 -22.63 13.67
N PRO A 2 16.45 -22.05 13.90
CA PRO A 2 16.90 -21.70 15.24
C PRO A 2 15.88 -20.76 15.89
N LYS A 3 15.57 -21.02 17.17
CA LYS A 3 14.67 -20.18 17.94
C LYS A 3 15.35 -18.84 18.26
N PRO A 4 14.61 -17.72 18.25
CA PRO A 4 15.08 -16.43 18.75
C PRO A 4 15.72 -16.59 20.13
N THR A 5 16.92 -16.05 20.31
CA THR A 5 17.64 -16.14 21.58
C THR A 5 17.13 -15.11 22.61
N LYS A 6 16.50 -14.03 22.15
CA LYS A 6 16.01 -12.92 22.98
C LYS A 6 14.69 -12.33 22.43
N PRO A 7 13.79 -11.82 23.29
CA PRO A 7 12.60 -11.09 22.86
C PRO A 7 12.94 -9.88 21.99
N LEU A 8 12.00 -9.48 21.12
CA LEU A 8 12.10 -8.21 20.39
C LEU A 8 11.96 -7.04 21.36
N THR A 9 12.80 -6.02 21.13
CA THR A 9 12.75 -4.72 21.81
C THR A 9 12.79 -3.61 20.77
N LEU A 10 12.49 -2.37 21.17
CA LEU A 10 12.60 -1.22 20.28
C LEU A 10 14.02 -1.06 19.73
N ASP A 11 15.04 -1.35 20.54
CA ASP A 11 16.46 -1.26 20.14
C ASP A 11 16.95 -2.44 19.29
N THR A 12 16.12 -3.46 19.08
CA THR A 12 16.53 -4.62 18.27
C THR A 12 16.77 -4.19 16.82
N ILE A 13 17.94 -4.50 16.28
CA ILE A 13 18.29 -4.19 14.89
C ILE A 13 17.56 -5.14 13.95
N ILE A 14 16.99 -4.59 12.88
CA ILE A 14 16.24 -5.33 11.86
C ILE A 14 17.17 -6.31 11.13
N GLY A 15 16.76 -7.57 11.03
CA GLY A 15 17.39 -8.56 10.15
C GLY A 15 18.76 -9.07 10.59
N VAL A 16 19.23 -8.74 11.80
CA VAL A 16 20.41 -9.37 12.41
C VAL A 16 20.09 -10.81 12.82
N ASP A 17 18.99 -10.99 13.54
CA ASP A 17 18.47 -12.32 13.85
C ASP A 17 17.24 -12.64 13.00
N TYR A 18 17.08 -13.92 12.66
CA TYR A 18 15.80 -14.39 12.14
C TYR A 18 14.69 -14.18 13.19
N ARG A 19 13.59 -13.58 12.72
CA ARG A 19 12.35 -13.41 13.46
C ARG A 19 11.20 -13.74 12.51
N SER A 20 10.29 -14.59 12.96
CA SER A 20 9.14 -14.95 12.14
C SER A 20 8.22 -13.75 11.92
N TYR A 21 7.41 -13.80 10.87
CA TYR A 21 6.40 -12.78 10.62
C TYR A 21 5.44 -12.61 11.81
N LYS A 22 5.06 -13.72 12.45
CA LYS A 22 4.17 -13.74 13.63
C LYS A 22 4.78 -12.94 14.77
N GLU A 23 6.04 -13.21 15.13
CA GLU A 23 6.72 -12.50 16.22
C GLU A 23 6.84 -11.00 15.95
N LYS A 24 7.22 -10.62 14.72
CA LYS A 24 7.30 -9.21 14.31
C LYS A 24 5.94 -8.53 14.45
N LYS A 25 4.89 -9.20 13.98
CA LYS A 25 3.52 -8.69 14.04
C LYS A 25 3.06 -8.50 15.48
N GLU A 26 3.24 -9.52 16.32
CA GLU A 26 2.82 -9.49 17.72
C GLU A 26 3.55 -8.38 18.49
N PHE A 27 4.86 -8.24 18.30
CA PHE A 27 5.64 -7.17 18.92
C PHE A 27 5.19 -5.78 18.46
N LEU A 28 5.07 -5.54 17.15
CA LEU A 28 4.65 -4.22 16.66
C LEU A 28 3.22 -3.89 17.09
N LYS A 29 2.34 -4.89 17.10
CA LYS A 29 0.97 -4.74 17.59
C LYS A 29 0.91 -4.43 19.08
N SER A 30 1.81 -4.99 19.91
CA SER A 30 1.85 -4.68 21.33
C SER A 30 2.33 -3.25 21.62
N ILE A 31 3.08 -2.63 20.70
CA ILE A 31 3.54 -1.24 20.82
C ILE A 31 2.55 -0.25 20.21
N ILE A 32 2.03 -0.54 19.02
CA ILE A 32 1.19 0.39 18.24
C ILE A 32 -0.29 0.22 18.59
N GLY A 33 -0.75 -1.01 18.83
CA GLY A 33 -2.15 -1.36 19.07
C GLY A 33 -2.80 -2.16 17.94
N GLU A 34 -4.09 -2.41 18.09
CA GLU A 34 -4.90 -3.26 17.20
C GLU A 34 -4.99 -2.76 15.75
N GLN A 35 -4.81 -1.48 15.52
CA GLN A 35 -4.79 -0.84 14.20
C GLN A 35 -3.55 -1.20 13.37
N PHE A 36 -2.52 -1.78 14.00
CA PHE A 36 -1.29 -2.15 13.31
C PHE A 36 -1.52 -3.22 12.25
N HIS A 37 -1.04 -2.94 11.05
CA HIS A 37 -0.91 -3.89 9.96
C HIS A 37 0.33 -3.55 9.14
N PHE A 38 0.94 -4.58 8.53
CA PHE A 38 2.04 -4.37 7.60
C PHE A 38 1.53 -3.77 6.30
N THR A 39 2.12 -2.65 5.91
CA THR A 39 1.93 -2.04 4.60
C THR A 39 3.10 -2.41 3.68
N ILE A 40 2.91 -2.25 2.37
CA ILE A 40 3.99 -2.49 1.40
C ILE A 40 5.18 -1.57 1.70
N HIS A 41 4.89 -0.29 1.99
CA HIS A 41 5.88 0.70 2.42
C HIS A 41 6.72 0.21 3.59
N LEU A 42 6.06 -0.24 4.67
CA LEU A 42 6.76 -0.71 5.85
C LEU A 42 7.59 -1.97 5.55
N LEU A 43 7.06 -2.92 4.78
CA LEU A 43 7.79 -4.13 4.38
C LEU A 43 9.03 -3.82 3.53
N ASP A 44 8.96 -2.81 2.67
CA ASP A 44 10.12 -2.38 1.89
C ASP A 44 11.12 -1.60 2.75
N PHE A 45 10.65 -0.78 3.68
CA PHE A 45 11.49 -0.16 4.71
C PHE A 45 12.24 -1.22 5.53
N PHE A 46 11.57 -2.32 5.91
CA PHE A 46 12.20 -3.47 6.56
C PHE A 46 13.36 -4.04 5.73
N LYS A 47 13.13 -4.29 4.43
CA LYS A 47 14.14 -4.90 3.54
C LYS A 47 15.34 -3.98 3.30
N GLN A 48 15.09 -2.69 3.10
CA GLN A 48 16.13 -1.72 2.77
C GLN A 48 17.03 -1.36 3.96
N ASN A 49 16.54 -1.57 5.19
CA ASN A 49 17.21 -1.15 6.41
C ASN A 49 17.71 -2.29 7.30
N VAL A 50 17.87 -3.50 6.74
CA VAL A 50 18.51 -4.64 7.42
C VAL A 50 19.91 -4.24 7.92
N GLY A 51 20.19 -4.54 9.19
CA GLY A 51 21.46 -4.23 9.86
C GLY A 51 21.67 -2.76 10.20
N LYS A 52 20.72 -1.86 9.87
CA LYS A 52 20.89 -0.39 10.00
C LYS A 52 19.89 0.25 10.95
N LYS A 53 18.62 -0.16 10.86
CA LYS A 53 17.51 0.42 11.63
C LYS A 53 16.99 -0.56 12.67
N THR A 54 16.31 -0.01 13.66
CA THR A 54 15.76 -0.73 14.80
C THR A 54 14.24 -0.93 14.65
N TYR A 55 13.62 -1.76 15.49
CA TYR A 55 12.17 -1.83 15.53
C TYR A 55 11.53 -0.53 16.05
N GLY A 56 12.24 0.30 16.83
CA GLY A 56 11.80 1.65 17.19
C GLY A 56 11.69 2.57 15.97
N ASP A 57 12.62 2.45 15.02
CA ASP A 57 12.52 3.15 13.73
C ASP A 57 11.31 2.66 12.91
N ILE A 58 11.01 1.36 12.94
CA ILE A 58 9.80 0.80 12.28
C ILE A 58 8.53 1.42 12.84
N VAL A 59 8.43 1.51 14.17
CA VAL A 59 7.27 2.11 14.85
C VAL A 59 7.13 3.57 14.42
N SER A 60 8.23 4.32 14.44
CA SER A 60 8.26 5.71 14.00
C SER A 60 7.84 5.86 12.54
N GLU A 61 8.32 4.99 11.65
CA GLU A 61 7.98 4.99 10.24
C GLU A 61 6.49 4.66 10.00
N TRP A 62 5.92 3.76 10.79
CA TRP A 62 4.49 3.46 10.72
C TRP A 62 3.65 4.70 11.07
N TYR A 63 4.02 5.45 12.10
CA TYR A 63 3.32 6.69 12.48
C TYR A 63 3.45 7.79 11.41
N LYS A 64 4.63 7.95 10.80
CA LYS A 64 4.81 8.85 9.64
C LYS A 64 3.88 8.46 8.49
N GLU A 65 3.75 7.17 8.21
CA GLU A 65 2.84 6.69 7.18
C GLU A 65 1.37 7.01 7.51
N GLN A 66 0.96 6.94 8.79
CA GLN A 66 -0.40 7.34 9.19
C GLN A 66 -0.63 8.84 9.06
N GLU A 67 0.35 9.65 9.45
CA GLU A 67 0.28 11.11 9.32
C GLU A 67 0.13 11.52 7.84
N LEU A 68 0.94 10.95 6.95
CA LEU A 68 0.81 11.16 5.51
C LEU A 68 -0.57 10.76 4.99
N LYS A 69 -1.13 9.64 5.45
CA LYS A 69 -2.47 9.19 5.06
C LYS A 69 -3.61 10.08 5.60
N SER A 70 -3.35 10.86 6.64
CA SER A 70 -4.33 11.79 7.22
C SER A 70 -4.37 13.14 6.50
N ASP A 71 -3.37 13.47 5.67
CA ASP A 71 -3.38 14.66 4.85
C ASP A 71 -4.47 14.56 3.76
N PRO A 72 -5.45 15.49 3.70
CA PRO A 72 -6.49 15.47 2.68
C PRO A 72 -5.95 15.62 1.24
N ASN A 73 -4.74 16.15 1.06
CA ASN A 73 -4.07 16.28 -0.23
C ASN A 73 -3.26 15.03 -0.61
N PHE A 74 -3.13 14.06 0.30
CA PHE A 74 -2.39 12.83 0.03
C PHE A 74 -3.13 11.98 -1.00
N VAL A 75 -2.55 11.92 -2.20
CA VAL A 75 -2.99 11.00 -3.25
C VAL A 75 -2.06 9.80 -3.26
N LYS A 76 -2.57 8.66 -2.78
CA LYS A 76 -1.81 7.41 -2.79
C LYS A 76 -1.40 7.03 -4.21
N GLU A 77 -0.11 6.79 -4.45
CA GLU A 77 0.36 6.25 -5.72
C GLU A 77 -0.21 4.83 -5.94
N ILE A 78 -0.71 4.58 -7.15
CA ILE A 78 -1.19 3.26 -7.57
C ILE A 78 -0.14 2.72 -8.52
N ALA A 79 0.52 1.64 -8.12
CA ALA A 79 1.60 1.06 -8.91
C ALA A 79 1.09 0.57 -10.29
N PRO A 80 1.93 0.58 -11.35
CA PRO A 80 1.49 0.36 -12.73
C PRO A 80 0.73 -0.94 -12.99
N GLN A 81 1.00 -2.00 -12.21
CA GLN A 81 0.31 -3.29 -12.31
C GLN A 81 -1.17 -3.24 -11.89
N PHE A 82 -1.62 -2.16 -11.25
CA PHE A 82 -3.00 -1.99 -10.78
C PHE A 82 -3.82 -1.12 -11.73
N GLU A 83 -3.71 -1.37 -13.04
CA GLU A 83 -4.36 -0.59 -14.11
C GLU A 83 -5.87 -0.40 -13.87
N TYR A 84 -6.58 -1.45 -13.43
CA TYR A 84 -8.01 -1.33 -13.08
C TYR A 84 -8.25 -0.26 -12.01
N ASN A 85 -7.48 -0.27 -10.92
CA ASN A 85 -7.68 0.70 -9.83
C ASN A 85 -7.32 2.11 -10.29
N GLN A 86 -6.27 2.25 -11.11
CA GLN A 86 -5.89 3.52 -11.71
C GLN A 86 -7.00 4.06 -12.62
N TYR A 87 -7.51 3.23 -13.53
CA TYR A 87 -8.59 3.58 -14.44
C TYR A 87 -9.84 4.05 -13.69
N ILE A 88 -10.31 3.28 -12.71
CA ILE A 88 -11.51 3.62 -11.93
C ILE A 88 -11.30 4.94 -11.18
N ARG A 89 -10.11 5.18 -10.60
CA ARG A 89 -9.80 6.44 -9.92
C ARG A 89 -9.86 7.62 -10.87
N ASP A 90 -9.22 7.52 -12.03
CA ASP A 90 -9.16 8.60 -13.02
C ASP A 90 -10.54 8.88 -13.63
N PHE A 91 -11.29 7.82 -13.95
CA PHE A 91 -12.67 7.91 -14.44
C PHE A 91 -13.55 8.67 -13.42
N MET A 92 -13.55 8.27 -12.15
CA MET A 92 -14.40 8.91 -11.14
C MET A 92 -13.99 10.36 -10.86
N LYS A 93 -12.69 10.67 -10.96
CA LYS A 93 -12.17 12.04 -10.83
C LYS A 93 -12.63 12.94 -11.98
N ALA A 94 -12.60 12.44 -13.21
CA ALA A 94 -13.04 13.20 -14.39
C ALA A 94 -14.57 13.29 -14.51
N ASN A 95 -15.30 12.33 -13.93
CA ASN A 95 -16.76 12.21 -14.08
C ASN A 95 -17.48 12.21 -12.72
N PRO A 96 -17.53 13.34 -12.01
CA PRO A 96 -18.09 13.40 -10.65
C PRO A 96 -19.58 13.03 -10.56
N ASN A 97 -20.32 13.13 -11.66
CA ASN A 97 -21.75 12.79 -11.74
C ASN A 97 -22.02 11.33 -12.12
N MET A 98 -20.98 10.56 -12.47
CA MET A 98 -21.10 9.16 -12.88
C MET A 98 -20.86 8.23 -11.70
N ARG A 99 -21.40 7.01 -11.80
CA ARG A 99 -21.31 6.01 -10.73
C ARG A 99 -20.16 5.05 -11.02
N ARG A 100 -19.66 4.40 -9.96
CA ARG A 100 -18.64 3.34 -10.07
C ARG A 100 -19.04 2.23 -11.06
N LYS A 101 -20.33 1.91 -11.17
CA LYS A 101 -20.84 0.92 -12.14
C LYS A 101 -20.54 1.32 -13.59
N ASP A 102 -20.54 2.62 -13.88
CA ASP A 102 -20.28 3.16 -15.22
C ASP A 102 -18.78 3.09 -15.49
N ALA A 103 -17.94 3.44 -14.51
CA ALA A 103 -16.49 3.25 -14.59
C ALA A 103 -16.10 1.78 -14.89
N ILE A 104 -16.76 0.82 -14.22
CA ILE A 104 -16.54 -0.62 -14.47
C ILE A 104 -16.99 -1.02 -15.87
N LYS A 105 -18.09 -0.45 -16.38
CA LYS A 105 -18.57 -0.68 -17.75
C LYS A 105 -17.52 -0.24 -18.76
N TYR A 106 -17.05 1.01 -18.69
CA TYR A 106 -16.08 1.54 -19.63
C TYR A 106 -14.70 0.89 -19.49
N TRP A 107 -14.29 0.52 -18.28
CA TRP A 107 -13.11 -0.32 -18.08
C TRP A 107 -13.18 -1.62 -18.89
N LYS A 108 -14.33 -2.32 -18.86
CA LYS A 108 -14.52 -3.58 -19.60
C LYS A 108 -14.42 -3.40 -21.11
N LEU A 109 -14.89 -2.27 -21.63
CA LEU A 109 -14.77 -1.92 -23.05
C LEU A 109 -13.31 -1.57 -23.37
N LYS A 110 -12.70 -0.64 -22.64
CA LYS A 110 -11.32 -0.19 -22.83
C LYS A 110 -10.32 -1.34 -22.84
N LYS A 111 -10.39 -2.24 -21.84
CA LYS A 111 -9.44 -3.36 -21.69
C LYS A 111 -9.49 -4.41 -22.81
N SER A 112 -10.54 -4.37 -23.65
CA SER A 112 -10.68 -5.28 -24.79
C SER A 112 -10.07 -4.71 -26.07
N MET A 113 -9.70 -3.42 -26.07
CA MET A 113 -9.12 -2.72 -27.20
C MET A 113 -7.59 -2.78 -27.17
N PRO A 114 -6.93 -2.68 -28.32
CA PRO A 114 -5.47 -2.54 -28.37
C PRO A 114 -5.06 -1.15 -27.85
N GLY A 115 -3.98 -1.10 -27.07
CA GLY A 115 -3.40 0.15 -26.55
C GLY A 115 -3.13 0.09 -25.05
N ASP A 116 -2.94 1.26 -24.44
CA ASP A 116 -2.89 1.37 -22.99
C ASP A 116 -4.29 1.28 -22.37
N ASN A 117 -4.34 0.91 -21.10
CA ASN A 117 -5.57 0.81 -20.32
C ASN A 117 -5.80 2.07 -19.46
N LYS A 118 -5.33 3.25 -19.90
CA LYS A 118 -5.55 4.51 -19.18
C LYS A 118 -6.89 5.10 -19.56
N TYR A 119 -7.53 5.75 -18.59
CA TYR A 119 -8.77 6.46 -18.82
C TYR A 119 -8.56 7.64 -19.79
N SER A 120 -9.47 7.78 -20.73
CA SER A 120 -9.59 8.93 -21.62
C SER A 120 -11.06 9.34 -21.73
N GLU A 121 -11.35 10.63 -21.90
CA GLU A 121 -12.72 11.11 -22.10
C GLU A 121 -13.40 10.44 -23.31
N LYS A 122 -12.61 10.08 -24.33
CA LYS A 122 -13.07 9.33 -25.51
C LYS A 122 -13.62 7.94 -25.16
N ASP A 123 -13.27 7.40 -24.00
CA ASP A 123 -13.78 6.09 -23.57
C ASP A 123 -15.31 6.12 -23.40
N LEU A 124 -15.91 7.30 -23.13
CA LEU A 124 -17.36 7.48 -23.05
C LEU A 124 -18.08 7.26 -24.39
N GLU A 125 -17.34 7.14 -25.48
CA GLU A 125 -17.86 6.85 -26.82
C GLU A 125 -17.80 5.37 -27.17
N LEU A 126 -17.17 4.52 -26.34
CA LEU A 126 -17.00 3.08 -26.63
C LEU A 126 -18.29 2.27 -26.56
N ASP A 127 -19.35 2.85 -26.02
CA ASP A 127 -20.69 2.25 -25.91
C ASP A 127 -21.66 2.77 -26.98
N LYS A 128 -21.18 3.61 -27.90
CA LYS A 128 -21.98 4.16 -29.01
C LYS A 128 -21.91 3.28 -30.25
#